data_AF-A0A956TYN7-F1
#
_entry.id   AF-A0A956TYN7-F1
#
_cell.length_a   1.000
_cell.length_b   1.000
_cell.length_c   1.000
_cell.angle_alpha   90.00
_cell.angle_beta   90.00
_cell.angle_gamma   90.00
#
_symmetry.space_group_name_H-M   'P 1'
#
loop_
_entity.id
_entity.type
_entity.pdbx_description
1 polymer ?
#
loop_
_entity_poly.entity_id
_entity_poly.type
_entity_poly.pdbx_seq_one_letter_code
_entity_poly.pdbx_strand_id
1 'polypeptide(L)'
;RGYLFNTVYMNEKIKNNFLKATKVIRELYEYFCENEEEFRKYGGNAPREGETHERAVCDFIAGMTDSYAISVYETIFLPRRWQGDLSTL
;
A
#
# COMPACT_ATOMS: atom_id res chain seq x y z
N ARG A 1 -10.71 30.22 -2.34
CA ARG A 1 -10.20 28.83 -2.42
C ARG A 1 -9.25 28.44 -1.26
N GLY A 2 -9.20 29.20 -0.15
CA GLY A 2 -8.30 28.96 0.99
C GLY A 2 -8.96 28.37 2.25
N TYR A 3 -10.26 28.08 2.23
CA TYR A 3 -11.01 27.70 3.44
C TYR A 3 -11.03 26.18 3.71
N LEU A 4 -10.85 25.34 2.67
CA LEU A 4 -10.84 23.88 2.81
C LEU A 4 -9.48 23.32 3.25
N PHE A 5 -8.39 24.05 2.96
CA PHE A 5 -7.03 23.58 3.22
C PHE A 5 -6.67 23.63 4.71
N ASN A 6 -7.10 24.68 5.42
CA ASN A 6 -6.69 24.89 6.81
C ASN A 6 -7.50 24.07 7.81
N THR A 7 -8.77 23.77 7.52
CA THR A 7 -9.67 23.10 8.48
C THR A 7 -9.68 21.58 8.33
N VAL A 8 -9.46 21.07 7.12
CA VAL A 8 -9.50 19.61 6.85
C VAL A 8 -8.15 18.95 7.10
N TYR A 9 -7.02 19.60 6.76
CA TYR A 9 -5.70 18.97 6.89
C TYR A 9 -5.03 19.15 8.27
N MET A 10 -5.63 19.92 9.18
CA MET A 10 -5.07 20.20 10.52
C MET A 10 -5.66 19.35 11.65
N ASN A 11 -6.44 18.30 11.35
CA ASN A 11 -6.85 17.35 12.37
C ASN A 11 -5.77 16.27 12.55
N GLU A 12 -5.29 16.05 13.79
CA GLU A 12 -4.31 15.02 14.13
C GLU A 12 -4.71 13.62 13.62
N LYS A 13 -6.00 13.31 13.58
CA LYS A 13 -6.52 12.05 13.04
C LYS A 13 -6.19 11.87 11.55
N ILE A 14 -6.29 12.93 10.75
CA ILE A 14 -5.99 12.88 9.32
C ILE A 14 -4.48 12.75 9.10
N LYS A 15 -3.65 13.44 9.90
CA LYS A 15 -2.20 13.27 9.88
C LYS A 15 -1.79 11.84 10.23
N ASN A 16 -2.39 11.25 11.28
CA ASN A 16 -2.12 9.88 11.69
C ASN A 16 -2.51 8.87 10.62
N ASN A 17 -3.66 9.07 9.96
CA ASN A 17 -4.06 8.22 8.84
C ASN A 17 -3.11 8.34 7.65
N PHE A 18 -2.66 9.55 7.34
CA PHE A 18 -1.69 9.77 6.27
C PHE A 18 -0.36 9.07 6.56
N LEU A 19 0.16 9.20 7.79
CA LEU A 19 1.38 8.50 8.22
C LEU A 19 1.24 6.98 8.10
N LYS A 20 0.10 6.41 8.49
CA LYS A 20 -0.18 4.98 8.33
C LYS A 20 -0.22 4.57 6.86
N ALA A 21 -0.92 5.32 6.01
CA ALA A 21 -1.01 5.03 4.58
C ALA A 21 0.37 5.10 3.90
N THR A 22 1.17 6.13 4.20
CA THR A 22 2.55 6.24 3.70
C THR A 22 3.40 5.05 4.12
N LYS A 23 3.26 4.58 5.38
CA LYS A 23 3.97 3.39 5.85
C LYS A 23 3.59 2.15 5.04
N VAL A 24 2.29 1.88 4.87
CA VAL A 24 1.79 0.73 4.11
C VAL A 24 2.35 0.73 2.68
N ILE A 25 2.23 1.85 1.97
CA ILE A 25 2.69 1.98 0.59
C ILE A 25 4.21 1.76 0.50
N ARG A 26 4.97 2.35 1.42
CA ARG A 26 6.43 2.23 1.45
C ARG A 26 6.88 0.79 1.64
N GLU A 27 6.35 0.11 2.64
CA GLU A 27 6.76 -1.26 2.96
C GLU A 27 6.32 -2.26 1.86
N LEU A 28 5.15 -2.05 1.25
CA LEU A 28 4.74 -2.83 0.06
C LEU A 28 5.69 -2.60 -1.13
N TYR A 29 6.09 -1.35 -1.37
CA TYR A 29 7.01 -1.01 -2.44
C TYR A 29 8.38 -1.67 -2.23
N GLU A 30 8.96 -1.53 -1.04
CA GLU A 30 10.24 -2.14 -0.69
C GLU A 30 10.17 -3.67 -0.85
N TYR A 31 9.12 -4.30 -0.31
CA TYR A 31 8.92 -5.75 -0.41
C TYR A 31 8.84 -6.25 -1.85
N PHE A 32 8.04 -5.61 -2.71
CA PHE A 32 7.88 -6.06 -4.10
C PHE A 32 9.09 -5.74 -4.98
N CYS A 33 9.85 -4.68 -4.68
CA CYS A 33 11.11 -4.42 -5.35
C CYS A 33 12.15 -5.49 -5.04
N GLU A 34 12.21 -5.97 -3.80
CA GLU A 34 13.15 -7.02 -3.38
C GLU A 34 12.70 -8.43 -3.78
N ASN A 35 11.40 -8.66 -4.01
CA ASN A 35 10.82 -9.99 -4.23
C ASN A 35 9.99 -10.05 -5.52
N GLU A 36 10.65 -10.17 -6.68
CA GLU A 36 9.99 -10.26 -7.99
C GLU A 36 8.98 -11.41 -8.11
N GLU A 37 9.26 -12.57 -7.50
CA GLU A 37 8.37 -13.73 -7.57
C GLU A 37 7.04 -13.46 -6.86
N GLU A 38 7.11 -12.87 -5.67
CA GLU A 38 5.91 -12.49 -4.91
C GLU A 38 5.17 -11.36 -5.61
N PHE A 39 5.87 -10.39 -6.20
CA PHE A 39 5.23 -9.36 -7.03
C PHE A 39 4.38 -9.97 -8.16
N ARG A 40 4.92 -10.96 -8.90
CA ARG A 40 4.17 -11.66 -9.96
C ARG A 40 2.99 -12.45 -9.41
N LYS A 41 3.15 -13.10 -8.25
CA LYS A 41 2.09 -13.88 -7.58
C LYS A 41 0.89 -13.02 -7.16
N TYR A 42 1.12 -11.77 -6.76
CA TYR A 42 0.05 -10.82 -6.43
C TYR A 42 -0.54 -10.13 -7.68
N GLY A 43 -0.13 -10.52 -8.89
CA GLY A 43 -0.67 -9.97 -10.15
C GLY A 43 0.11 -8.78 -10.70
N GLY A 44 1.32 -8.53 -10.19
CA GLY A 44 2.25 -7.58 -10.78
C GLY A 44 2.67 -8.01 -12.19
N ASN A 45 2.58 -7.09 -13.14
CA ASN A 45 3.01 -7.34 -14.52
C ASN A 45 4.53 -7.17 -14.64
N ALA A 46 5.16 -7.97 -15.49
CA ALA A 46 6.55 -7.72 -15.87
C ALA A 46 6.72 -6.29 -16.40
N PRO A 47 7.87 -5.64 -16.15
CA PRO A 47 8.15 -4.33 -16.71
C PRO A 47 8.04 -4.35 -18.23
N ARG A 48 7.53 -3.25 -18.82
CA ARG A 48 7.52 -3.11 -20.28
C ARG A 48 8.95 -2.99 -20.81
N GLU A 49 9.13 -3.17 -22.11
CA GLU A 49 10.43 -3.02 -22.75
C GLU A 49 11.03 -1.63 -22.43
N GLY A 50 12.20 -1.63 -21.78
CA GLY A 50 12.89 -0.42 -21.34
C GLY A 50 12.47 0.16 -19.98
N GLU A 51 11.46 -0.41 -19.30
CA GLU A 51 11.09 -0.02 -17.94
C GLU A 51 11.87 -0.84 -16.88
N THR A 52 12.09 -0.25 -15.70
CA THR A 52 12.69 -0.97 -14.58
C THR A 52 11.62 -1.72 -13.78
N HIS A 53 12.04 -2.74 -13.02
CA HIS A 53 11.14 -3.47 -12.12
C HIS A 53 10.49 -2.53 -11.10
N GLU A 54 11.26 -1.61 -10.53
CA GLU A 54 10.75 -0.60 -9.58
C GLU A 54 9.64 0.26 -10.17
N ARG A 55 9.74 0.58 -11.48
CA ARG A 55 8.69 1.33 -12.16
C ARG A 55 7.41 0.51 -12.30
N ALA A 56 7.53 -0.76 -12.65
CA ALA A 56 6.39 -1.68 -12.70
C ALA A 56 5.74 -1.87 -11.32
N VAL A 57 6.53 -1.97 -10.26
CA VAL A 57 6.05 -2.02 -8.87
C VAL A 57 5.32 -0.74 -8.48
N CYS A 58 5.87 0.43 -8.84
CA CYS A 58 5.24 1.72 -8.58
C CYS A 58 3.86 1.83 -9.25
N ASP A 59 3.78 1.46 -10.53
CA ASP A 59 2.54 1.49 -11.29
C ASP A 59 1.51 0.48 -10.73
N PHE A 60 1.96 -0.70 -10.31
CA PHE A 60 1.11 -1.70 -9.66
C PHE A 60 0.51 -1.19 -8.34
N ILE A 61 1.35 -0.60 -7.47
CA ILE A 61 0.88 -0.04 -6.18
C ILE A 61 -0.06 1.15 -6.41
N ALA A 62 0.23 2.01 -7.38
CA ALA A 62 -0.64 3.12 -7.75
C ALA A 62 -2.00 2.65 -8.30
N GLY A 63 -2.06 1.44 -8.86
CA GLY A 63 -3.30 0.81 -9.33
C GLY A 63 -4.11 0.08 -8.25
N MET A 64 -3.61 -0.04 -7.02
CA MET A 64 -4.32 -0.70 -5.92
C MET A 64 -5.45 0.18 -5.38
N THR A 65 -6.54 -0.46 -4.94
CA THR A 65 -7.50 0.18 -4.04
C THR A 65 -6.96 0.15 -2.61
N ASP A 66 -7.35 1.12 -1.78
CA ASP A 66 -6.95 1.16 -0.35
C ASP A 66 -7.25 -0.16 0.37
N SER A 67 -8.41 -0.76 0.13
CA SER A 67 -8.82 -2.04 0.73
C SER A 67 -7.94 -3.21 0.28
N TYR A 68 -7.52 -3.22 -0.98
CA TYR A 68 -6.63 -4.25 -1.49
C TYR A 68 -5.22 -4.08 -0.93
N ALA A 69 -4.67 -2.86 -0.90
CA ALA A 69 -3.36 -2.58 -0.33
C ALA A 69 -3.28 -3.00 1.15
N ILE A 70 -4.33 -2.71 1.94
CA ILE A 70 -4.40 -3.14 3.35
C ILE A 70 -4.43 -4.67 3.46
N SER A 71 -5.28 -5.35 2.70
CA SER A 71 -5.38 -6.83 2.74
C SER A 71 -4.07 -7.53 2.37
N VAL A 72 -3.39 -7.03 1.34
CA VAL A 72 -2.07 -7.52 0.92
C VAL A 72 -1.04 -7.27 2.01
N TYR A 73 -1.02 -6.06 2.59
CA TYR A 73 -0.14 -5.70 3.69
C TYR A 73 -0.33 -6.61 4.91
N GLU A 74 -1.57 -6.83 5.33
CA GLU A 74 -1.89 -7.72 6.44
C GLU A 74 -1.46 -9.15 6.17
N THR A 75 -1.59 -9.63 4.93
CA THR A 75 -1.18 -10.98 4.54
C THR A 75 0.33 -11.17 4.54
N ILE A 76 1.08 -10.15 4.13
CA ILE A 76 2.55 -10.20 4.02
C ILE A 76 3.20 -9.97 5.39
N PHE A 77 2.75 -8.95 6.14
CA PHE A 77 3.46 -8.46 7.31
C PHE A 77 2.84 -8.87 8.65
N LEU A 78 1.58 -9.32 8.69
CA LEU A 78 0.97 -9.79 9.94
C LEU A 78 0.96 -11.32 10.02
N PRO A 79 1.22 -11.89 11.21
CA PRO A 79 1.10 -13.32 11.41
C PRO A 79 -0.35 -13.77 11.21
N ARG A 80 -0.55 -14.90 10.53
CA ARG A 80 -1.87 -15.49 10.18
C ARG A 80 -2.87 -15.62 11.34
N ARG A 81 -2.41 -15.57 12.60
CA ARG A 81 -3.26 -15.63 13.80
C ARG A 81 -4.07 -14.35 14.07
N TRP A 82 -3.79 -13.23 13.40
CA TRP A 82 -4.47 -11.95 13.60
C TRP A 82 -5.59 -11.65 12.58
N GLN A 83 -5.74 -12.49 11.55
CA GLN A 83 -6.75 -12.29 10.49
C GLN A 83 -8.20 -12.55 10.95
N GLY A 84 -8.41 -13.18 12.11
CA GLY A 84 -9.73 -13.57 12.63
C GLY A 84 -10.39 -12.58 13.60
N ASP A 85 -9.73 -11.49 13.98
CA ASP A 85 -10.21 -10.57 15.03
C ASP A 85 -10.92 -9.31 14.46
N LEU A 86 -10.76 -9.03 13.16
CA LEU A 86 -11.36 -7.84 12.52
C LEU A 86 -12.75 -8.09 11.92
N SER A 87 -13.23 -9.34 11.89
CA SER A 87 -14.59 -9.69 11.43
C SER A 87 -15.66 -9.57 12.52
N THR A 88 -15.28 -9.17 13.74
CA THR A 88 -16.19 -9.00 14.90
C THR A 88 -16.31 -7.54 15.35
N LEU A 89 -15.86 -6.58 14.52
CA LEU A 89 -16.10 -5.13 14.68
C LEU A 89 -16.92 -4.59 13.51
#